data_AF-A0A351WFF0-F1
#
_entry.id   AF-A0A351WFF0-F1
#
_cell.length_a   1.000
_cell.length_b   1.000
_cell.length_c   1.000
_cell.angle_alpha   90.00
_cell.angle_beta   90.00
_cell.angle_gamma   90.00
#
_symmetry.space_group_name_H-M   'P 1'
#
loop_
_entity.id
_entity.type
_entity.pdbx_description
1 polymer ?
#
loop_
_entity_poly.entity_id
_entity_poly.type
_entity_poly.pdbx_seq_one_letter_code
_entity_poly.pdbx_strand_id
1 'polypeptide(L)'
;MLLAIVPAALAAGTVTVTQYQLSADKNQLVIKLACVGDANDGSVPATTINTAAISAGLPKEYQASGFYFYEIWSVAGITAPDAADVNVVDALGSEIYDDGADSLIQATGTTEGTVDKYRGVNSVLTVTVTNQATVSATFDIYIKLVR
;
A
#
# COMPACT_ATOMS: atom_id res chain seq x y z
N MET A 1 38.85 21.68 19.62
CA MET A 1 37.41 21.83 19.31
C MET A 1 37.02 20.63 18.47
N LEU A 2 36.44 19.60 19.09
CA LEU A 2 36.07 18.36 18.41
C LEU A 2 34.73 18.60 17.71
N LEU A 3 34.73 18.60 16.37
CA LEU A 3 33.53 18.76 15.56
C LEU A 3 32.77 17.42 15.59
N ALA A 4 31.68 17.36 16.36
CA ALA A 4 30.77 16.23 16.31
C ALA A 4 30.01 16.26 14.98
N ILE A 5 30.24 15.26 14.14
CA ILE A 5 29.40 15.00 12.96
C ILE A 5 28.09 14.46 13.53
N VAL A 6 27.06 15.31 13.59
CA VAL A 6 25.69 14.83 13.83
C VAL A 6 25.36 13.96 12.62
N PRO A 7 25.07 12.64 12.77
CA PRO A 7 24.62 11.86 11.64
C PRO A 7 23.36 12.55 11.13
N ALA A 8 23.41 13.03 9.88
CA ALA A 8 22.22 13.51 9.21
C ALA A 8 21.20 12.38 9.35
N ALA A 9 20.07 12.64 10.01
CA ALA A 9 18.96 11.70 10.04
C ALA A 9 18.64 11.41 8.57
N LEU A 10 19.00 10.21 8.11
CA LEU A 10 18.78 9.79 6.73
C LEU A 10 17.29 9.93 6.50
N ALA A 11 16.92 10.70 5.48
CA ALA A 11 15.51 10.99 5.22
C ALA A 11 14.79 9.64 5.09
N ALA A 12 13.87 9.37 6.02
CA ALA A 12 12.98 8.23 5.89
C ALA A 12 12.24 8.35 4.55
N GLY A 13 11.93 7.22 3.94
CA GLY A 13 11.07 7.20 2.76
C GLY A 13 9.76 7.97 3.01
N THR A 14 9.04 8.27 1.96
CA THR A 14 7.77 8.99 2.05
C THR A 14 6.67 8.23 1.34
N VAL A 15 5.46 8.32 1.88
CA VAL A 15 4.26 7.75 1.29
C VAL A 15 3.16 8.80 1.30
N THR A 16 2.55 9.04 0.15
CA THR A 16 1.36 9.88 0.02
C THR A 16 0.17 9.02 -0.36
N VAL A 17 -0.86 9.02 0.48
CA VAL A 17 -2.09 8.22 0.26
C VAL A 17 -3.16 9.08 -0.40
N THR A 18 -3.78 8.56 -1.45
CA THR A 18 -4.89 9.21 -2.15
C THR A 18 -5.97 8.19 -2.52
N GLN A 19 -7.23 8.63 -2.48
CA GLN A 19 -8.31 7.90 -3.14
C GLN A 19 -8.15 8.11 -4.66
N TYR A 20 -7.67 7.09 -5.36
CA TYR A 20 -7.40 7.16 -6.78
C TYR A 20 -8.70 7.07 -7.60
N GLN A 21 -9.58 6.15 -7.21
CA GLN A 21 -10.84 5.92 -7.91
C GLN A 21 -11.90 5.41 -6.94
N LEU A 22 -13.13 5.88 -7.13
CA LEU A 22 -14.33 5.28 -6.53
C LEU A 22 -15.34 5.08 -7.66
N SER A 23 -15.75 3.84 -7.89
CA SER A 23 -16.68 3.51 -8.98
C SER A 23 -18.01 4.24 -8.83
N ALA A 24 -18.73 4.42 -9.94
CA ALA A 24 -20.01 5.14 -9.95
C ALA A 24 -21.07 4.44 -9.08
N ASP A 25 -21.09 3.10 -9.10
CA ASP A 25 -21.95 2.25 -8.29
C ASP A 25 -21.48 2.10 -6.83
N LYS A 26 -20.32 2.67 -6.47
CA LYS A 26 -19.73 2.65 -5.13
C LYS A 26 -19.39 1.25 -4.61
N ASN A 27 -19.22 0.28 -5.51
CA ASN A 27 -18.82 -1.08 -5.17
C ASN A 27 -17.31 -1.32 -5.27
N GLN A 28 -16.55 -0.40 -5.87
CA GLN A 28 -15.10 -0.54 -6.02
C GLN A 28 -14.40 0.76 -5.61
N LEU A 29 -13.37 0.62 -4.78
CA LEU A 29 -12.51 1.70 -4.31
C LEU A 29 -11.06 1.32 -4.62
N VAL A 30 -10.32 2.24 -5.25
CA VAL A 30 -8.88 2.11 -5.47
C VAL A 30 -8.17 3.19 -4.68
N ILE A 31 -7.25 2.77 -3.82
CA ILE A 31 -6.38 3.64 -3.04
C ILE A 31 -4.98 3.57 -3.64
N LYS A 32 -4.39 4.74 -3.88
CA LYS A 32 -3.02 4.87 -4.38
C LYS A 32 -2.10 5.34 -3.26
N LEU A 33 -0.98 4.67 -3.09
CA LEU A 33 0.15 5.04 -2.26
C LEU A 33 1.30 5.44 -3.20
N ALA A 34 1.61 6.73 -3.27
CA ALA A 34 2.77 7.21 -3.99
C ALA A 34 3.99 7.16 -3.06
N CYS A 35 4.97 6.35 -3.43
CA CYS A 35 6.07 5.94 -2.57
C CYS A 35 7.42 6.45 -3.10
N VAL A 36 8.23 6.97 -2.18
CA VAL A 36 9.65 7.27 -2.39
C VAL A 36 10.43 6.56 -1.30
N GLY A 37 11.23 5.57 -1.67
CA GLY A 37 12.10 4.82 -0.78
C GLY A 37 13.14 5.71 -0.11
N ASP A 38 13.62 5.29 1.06
CA ASP A 38 14.71 5.98 1.73
C ASP A 38 16.04 5.87 0.98
N ALA A 39 16.99 6.71 1.39
CA ALA A 39 18.28 6.85 0.74
C ALA A 39 19.29 5.70 1.02
N ASN A 40 18.95 4.71 1.84
CA ASN A 40 19.85 3.63 2.26
C ASN A 40 19.47 2.27 1.67
N ASP A 41 18.20 1.92 1.73
CA ASP A 41 17.71 0.59 1.32
C ASP A 41 16.39 0.65 0.52
N GLY A 42 15.82 1.84 0.34
CA GLY A 42 14.61 2.04 -0.45
C GLY A 42 13.32 1.67 0.29
N SER A 43 13.37 1.40 1.60
CA SER A 43 12.18 1.18 2.41
C SER A 43 11.31 2.44 2.47
N VAL A 44 10.03 2.23 2.75
CA VAL A 44 9.08 3.31 3.03
C VAL A 44 8.47 3.09 4.41
N PRO A 45 8.11 4.17 5.12
CA PRO A 45 7.50 4.05 6.44
C PRO A 45 6.16 3.32 6.35
N ALA A 46 5.86 2.56 7.42
CA ALA A 46 4.56 1.94 7.61
C ALA A 46 3.45 2.99 7.48
N THR A 47 2.50 2.74 6.58
CA THR A 47 1.46 3.69 6.22
C THR A 47 0.09 3.12 6.57
N THR A 48 -0.59 3.80 7.48
CA THR A 48 -1.92 3.43 7.93
C THR A 48 -2.99 4.16 7.12
N ILE A 49 -3.82 3.41 6.42
CA ILE A 49 -5.01 3.87 5.71
C ILE A 49 -6.20 3.69 6.66
N ASN A 50 -6.68 4.78 7.23
CA ASN A 50 -7.75 4.73 8.22
C ASN A 50 -9.15 4.60 7.60
N THR A 51 -10.14 4.32 8.44
CA THR A 51 -11.53 4.14 8.00
C THR A 51 -12.06 5.37 7.31
N ALA A 52 -11.71 6.57 7.77
CA ALA A 52 -12.17 7.81 7.18
C ALA A 52 -11.69 7.99 5.73
N ALA A 53 -10.47 7.54 5.41
CA ALA A 53 -9.93 7.53 4.06
C ALA A 53 -10.62 6.45 3.20
N ILE A 54 -10.90 5.28 3.77
CA ILE A 54 -11.61 4.18 3.08
C ILE A 54 -13.09 4.54 2.83
N SER A 55 -13.71 5.28 3.74
CA SER A 55 -15.15 5.61 3.70
C SER A 55 -15.45 6.97 3.09
N ALA A 56 -14.43 7.71 2.64
CA ALA A 56 -14.59 9.05 2.08
C ALA A 56 -15.46 9.02 0.82
N GLY A 57 -16.51 9.85 0.79
CA GLY A 57 -17.40 9.95 -0.36
C GLY A 57 -18.36 8.77 -0.55
N LEU A 58 -18.44 7.85 0.42
CA LEU A 58 -19.46 6.78 0.44
C LEU A 58 -20.74 7.24 1.15
N PRO A 59 -21.92 6.87 0.61
CA PRO A 59 -23.18 6.95 1.33
C PRO A 59 -23.09 6.31 2.72
N LYS A 60 -23.79 6.87 3.71
CA LYS A 60 -23.68 6.49 5.12
C LYS A 60 -24.06 5.02 5.34
N GLU A 61 -25.05 4.54 4.59
CA GLU A 61 -25.49 3.14 4.52
C GLU A 61 -24.39 2.19 4.06
N TYR A 62 -23.38 2.68 3.34
CA TYR A 62 -22.28 1.88 2.80
C TYR A 62 -21.04 1.90 3.70
N GLN A 63 -20.92 2.91 4.55
CA GLN A 63 -19.85 2.98 5.56
C GLN A 63 -19.95 1.84 6.59
N ALA A 64 -21.16 1.28 6.80
CA ALA A 64 -21.40 0.18 7.73
C ALA A 64 -21.13 -1.21 7.15
N SER A 65 -21.14 -1.38 5.82
CA SER A 65 -20.93 -2.70 5.19
C SER A 65 -19.45 -3.05 4.97
N GLY A 66 -18.56 -2.06 5.09
CA GLY A 66 -17.12 -2.24 4.86
C GLY A 66 -16.78 -2.57 3.40
N PHE A 67 -15.50 -2.88 3.19
CA PHE A 67 -14.99 -3.46 1.94
C PHE A 67 -14.19 -4.71 2.23
N TYR A 68 -13.99 -5.52 1.20
CA TYR A 68 -13.06 -6.62 1.12
C TYR A 68 -11.85 -6.23 0.28
N PHE A 69 -10.68 -6.68 0.70
CA PHE A 69 -9.48 -6.60 -0.13
C PHE A 69 -9.64 -7.51 -1.35
N TYR A 70 -9.34 -7.00 -2.54
CA TYR A 70 -9.53 -7.71 -3.82
C TYR A 70 -8.23 -7.90 -4.58
N GLU A 71 -7.42 -6.85 -4.69
CA GLU A 71 -6.26 -6.85 -5.57
C GLU A 71 -5.27 -5.77 -5.12
N ILE A 72 -3.98 -6.05 -5.28
CA ILE A 72 -2.90 -5.10 -5.09
C ILE A 72 -1.95 -5.17 -6.29
N TRP A 73 -1.56 -4.01 -6.80
CA TRP A 73 -0.56 -3.91 -7.87
C TRP A 73 0.36 -2.72 -7.65
N SER A 74 1.50 -2.75 -8.32
CA SER A 74 2.45 -1.66 -8.32
C SER A 74 2.69 -1.12 -9.73
N VAL A 75 2.97 0.17 -9.82
CA VAL A 75 3.47 0.82 -11.03
C VAL A 75 4.86 1.33 -10.71
N ALA A 76 5.87 0.81 -11.44
CA ALA A 76 7.24 1.29 -11.32
C ALA A 76 7.30 2.76 -11.77
N GLY A 77 7.89 3.63 -10.94
CA GLY A 77 8.38 4.93 -11.40
C GLY A 77 9.74 4.76 -12.05
N ILE A 78 10.73 4.38 -11.24
CA ILE A 78 12.07 3.96 -11.68
C ILE A 78 12.25 2.45 -11.45
N THR A 79 11.83 1.96 -10.29
CA THR A 79 11.93 0.56 -9.87
C THR A 79 10.63 0.19 -9.18
N ALA A 80 10.00 -0.91 -9.60
CA ALA A 80 8.82 -1.43 -8.90
C ALA A 80 9.25 -2.20 -7.66
N PRO A 81 8.40 -2.24 -6.63
CA PRO A 81 8.71 -2.95 -5.43
C PRO A 81 8.74 -4.47 -5.65
N ASP A 82 9.68 -5.15 -5.00
CA ASP A 82 9.62 -6.61 -4.91
C ASP A 82 8.40 -7.03 -4.07
N ALA A 83 7.72 -8.12 -4.48
CA ALA A 83 6.50 -8.59 -3.82
C ALA A 83 6.75 -8.98 -2.35
N ALA A 84 7.88 -9.64 -2.08
CA ALA A 84 8.29 -10.08 -0.75
C ALA A 84 8.56 -8.93 0.24
N ASP A 85 8.75 -7.73 -0.29
CA ASP A 85 9.03 -6.55 0.50
C ASP A 85 7.74 -5.79 0.87
N VAL A 86 6.60 -6.13 0.28
CA VAL A 86 5.31 -5.49 0.52
C VAL A 86 4.46 -6.35 1.43
N ASN A 87 3.99 -5.77 2.54
CA ASN A 87 3.04 -6.41 3.43
C ASN A 87 1.84 -5.49 3.69
N VAL A 88 0.64 -6.07 3.71
CA VAL A 88 -0.61 -5.39 4.07
C VAL A 88 -1.29 -6.14 5.20
N VAL A 89 -1.47 -5.46 6.33
CA VAL A 89 -2.17 -6.01 7.51
C VAL A 89 -3.43 -5.23 7.84
N ASP A 90 -4.40 -5.89 8.46
CA ASP A 90 -5.63 -5.28 8.94
C ASP A 90 -5.45 -4.56 10.29
N ALA A 91 -6.56 -4.04 10.83
CA ALA A 91 -6.59 -3.37 12.13
C ALA A 91 -6.19 -4.28 13.33
N LEU A 92 -6.26 -5.60 13.16
CA LEU A 92 -5.87 -6.60 14.16
C LEU A 92 -4.42 -7.10 13.96
N GLY A 93 -3.71 -6.57 12.96
CA GLY A 93 -2.39 -7.03 12.56
C GLY A 93 -2.40 -8.37 11.81
N SER A 94 -3.57 -8.81 11.34
CA SER A 94 -3.68 -10.00 10.50
C SER A 94 -3.26 -9.66 9.08
N GLU A 95 -2.37 -10.47 8.53
CA GLU A 95 -1.92 -10.35 7.15
C GLU A 95 -3.11 -10.57 6.18
N ILE A 96 -3.37 -9.55 5.37
CA ILE A 96 -4.39 -9.54 4.33
C ILE A 96 -3.79 -9.91 2.98
N TYR A 97 -2.55 -9.51 2.74
CA TYR A 97 -1.77 -9.80 1.54
C TYR A 97 -0.57 -10.68 1.94
N ASP A 98 -0.51 -11.90 1.43
CA ASP A 98 0.55 -12.89 1.70
C ASP A 98 1.25 -13.23 0.39
N ASP A 99 2.55 -12.94 0.27
CA ASP A 99 3.34 -13.16 -0.95
C ASP A 99 3.48 -14.65 -1.33
N GLY A 100 3.18 -15.57 -0.41
CA GLY A 100 3.15 -17.01 -0.63
C GLY A 100 1.89 -17.51 -1.32
N ALA A 101 0.81 -16.71 -1.34
CA ALA A 101 -0.48 -17.02 -1.98
C ALA A 101 -0.95 -15.95 -3.00
N ASP A 102 -0.52 -14.70 -2.83
CA ASP A 102 -0.97 -13.52 -3.57
C ASP A 102 0.22 -12.84 -4.29
N SER A 103 0.14 -12.65 -5.61
CA SER A 103 1.23 -12.01 -6.37
C SER A 103 1.03 -10.49 -6.48
N LEU A 104 2.03 -9.70 -6.06
CA LEU A 104 2.08 -8.26 -6.33
C LEU A 104 2.31 -8.08 -7.84
N ILE A 105 1.29 -7.58 -8.54
CA ILE A 105 1.37 -7.38 -9.98
C ILE A 105 2.26 -6.17 -10.25
N GLN A 106 3.31 -6.32 -11.07
CA GLN A 106 3.92 -5.16 -11.71
C GLN A 106 3.11 -4.79 -12.95
N ALA A 107 2.69 -3.54 -13.10
CA ALA A 107 1.76 -3.10 -14.14
C ALA A 107 2.23 -3.33 -15.60
N THR A 108 3.48 -3.73 -15.84
CA THR A 108 4.01 -4.14 -17.15
C THR A 108 3.86 -5.65 -17.42
N GLY A 109 3.44 -6.45 -16.43
CA GLY A 109 3.14 -7.86 -16.56
C GLY A 109 1.68 -8.10 -16.94
N THR A 110 1.42 -9.11 -17.77
CA THR A 110 0.06 -9.51 -18.17
C THR A 110 -0.61 -10.44 -17.16
N THR A 111 -0.12 -10.50 -15.92
CA THR A 111 -0.53 -11.51 -14.93
C THR A 111 -1.40 -10.82 -13.88
N GLU A 112 -2.66 -11.25 -13.76
CA GLU A 112 -3.57 -10.80 -12.71
C GLU A 112 -3.24 -11.55 -11.41
N GLY A 113 -2.82 -10.81 -10.39
CA GLY A 113 -2.72 -11.28 -9.02
C GLY A 113 -4.14 -11.45 -8.48
N THR A 114 -4.46 -12.64 -8.01
CA THR A 114 -5.75 -12.95 -7.40
C THR A 114 -5.54 -13.09 -5.91
N VAL A 115 -6.31 -12.38 -5.10
CA VAL A 115 -6.36 -12.64 -3.66
C VAL A 115 -7.28 -13.84 -3.45
N ASP A 116 -6.76 -14.93 -2.91
CA ASP A 116 -7.44 -16.23 -2.88
C ASP A 116 -8.71 -16.22 -2.00
N LYS A 117 -8.87 -15.19 -1.13
CA LYS A 117 -10.08 -14.94 -0.33
C LYS A 117 -10.34 -13.45 -0.15
N TYR A 118 -11.57 -13.02 -0.42
CA TYR A 118 -12.10 -11.74 0.02
C TYR A 118 -11.94 -11.61 1.55
N ARG A 119 -10.90 -10.89 2.01
CA ARG A 119 -10.68 -10.62 3.43
C ARG A 119 -11.30 -9.28 3.79
N GLY A 120 -12.15 -9.28 4.81
CA GLY A 120 -12.82 -8.06 5.27
C GLY A 120 -11.82 -7.05 5.82
N VAL A 121 -11.90 -5.81 5.35
CA VAL A 121 -11.10 -4.69 5.86
C VAL A 121 -11.85 -4.06 7.03
N ASN A 122 -11.50 -4.49 8.25
CA ASN A 122 -12.30 -4.20 9.45
C ASN A 122 -12.30 -2.73 9.91
N SER A 123 -11.43 -1.88 9.36
CA SER A 123 -11.43 -0.41 9.60
C SER A 123 -10.14 0.24 9.12
N VAL A 124 -9.04 -0.50 9.13
CA VAL A 124 -7.70 0.02 8.86
C VAL A 124 -6.93 -0.97 8.00
N LEU A 125 -6.14 -0.45 7.07
CA LEU A 125 -5.07 -1.18 6.41
C LEU A 125 -3.75 -0.53 6.78
N THR A 126 -2.75 -1.33 7.14
CA THR A 126 -1.38 -0.86 7.27
C THR A 126 -0.55 -1.50 6.18
N VAL A 127 0.09 -0.67 5.36
CA VAL A 127 0.99 -1.09 4.30
C VAL A 127 2.41 -0.80 4.73
N THR A 128 3.29 -1.80 4.62
CA THR A 128 4.73 -1.65 4.83
C THR A 128 5.48 -2.06 3.57
N VAL A 129 6.52 -1.31 3.22
CA VAL A 129 7.49 -1.72 2.20
C VAL A 129 8.89 -1.64 2.77
N THR A 130 9.61 -2.76 2.83
CA THR A 130 10.92 -2.84 3.47
C THR A 130 11.97 -3.43 2.53
N ASN A 131 13.21 -2.94 2.56
CA ASN A 131 14.37 -3.59 1.95
C ASN A 131 14.29 -3.78 0.41
N GLN A 132 13.87 -2.74 -0.31
CA GLN A 132 13.75 -2.74 -1.77
C GLN A 132 15.05 -2.94 -2.57
N ALA A 133 16.18 -3.11 -1.86
CA ALA A 133 17.54 -3.20 -2.39
C ALA A 133 17.97 -2.05 -3.32
N THR A 134 17.09 -1.07 -3.56
CA THR A 134 17.22 0.03 -4.49
C THR A 134 16.98 1.33 -3.74
N VAL A 135 18.07 2.03 -3.50
CA VAL A 135 18.09 3.34 -2.86
C VAL A 135 17.20 4.34 -3.60
N SER A 136 16.37 5.08 -2.84
CA SER A 136 15.49 6.13 -3.38
C SER A 136 14.55 5.65 -4.50
N ALA A 137 14.16 4.37 -4.47
CA ALA A 137 13.20 3.80 -5.42
C ALA A 137 11.89 4.61 -5.42
N THR A 138 11.36 4.89 -6.61
CA THR A 138 10.06 5.56 -6.76
C THR A 138 9.09 4.62 -7.41
N PHE A 139 7.94 4.43 -6.78
CA PHE A 139 6.88 3.53 -7.24
C PHE A 139 5.53 3.96 -6.67
N ASP A 140 4.47 3.48 -7.30
CA ASP A 140 3.13 3.58 -6.79
C ASP A 140 2.62 2.19 -6.42
N ILE A 141 1.93 2.06 -5.29
CA ILE A 141 1.12 0.89 -4.94
C ILE A 141 -0.35 1.26 -5.04
N TYR A 142 -1.14 0.37 -5.62
CA TYR A 142 -2.57 0.50 -5.74
C TYR A 142 -3.23 -0.66 -5.03
N ILE A 143 -4.18 -0.33 -4.16
CA ILE A 143 -4.99 -1.30 -3.43
C ILE A 143 -6.43 -1.15 -3.88
N LYS A 144 -7.00 -2.22 -4.42
CA LYS A 144 -8.41 -2.27 -4.80
C LYS A 144 -9.22 -3.03 -3.77
N LEU A 145 -10.28 -2.38 -3.36
CA LEU A 145 -11.24 -2.83 -2.38
C LEU A 145 -12.60 -2.96 -3.08
N VAL A 146 -13.31 -4.04 -2.78
CA VAL A 146 -14.64 -4.34 -3.36
C VAL A 146 -15.65 -4.68 -2.28
N ARG A 147 -16.94 -4.55 -2.56
CA ARG A 147 -18.01 -4.93 -1.61
C ARG A 147 -18.57 -6.30 -1.90
#